data_AF-A0A0L8H1Q1-F1
#
_entry.id   AF-A0A0L8H1Q1-F1
#
_cell.length_a   1.000
_cell.length_b   1.000
_cell.length_c   1.000
_cell.angle_alpha   90.00
_cell.angle_beta   90.00
_cell.angle_gamma   90.00
#
_symmetry.space_group_name_H-M   'P 1'
#
loop_
_entity.id
_entity.type
_entity.pdbx_description
1 polymer ?
#
loop_
_entity_poly.entity_id
_entity_poly.type
_entity_poly.pdbx_seq_one_letter_code
_entity_poly.pdbx_strand_id
1 'polypeptide(L)'
;GYTRLQSDLAEFLQLDALSNANHSKSVVGAFTCHRHEGQSGDIQQHWQKVKQTDPEQQFKENLHATSHEKFKGLVVFLCHVYITMTTVKGETFRVLVNPIFQCLEMLLESATSDDLEILNNLLQSVGKQLDTDEPDKMQDLFNKIRLKIIQGSSPQVRCYLLEIIEIQAHNWKMLPSDITRFYCDTAADILAGMVV
;
A
#
# COMPACT_ATOMS: atom_id res chain seq x y z
N GLY A 1 -15.22 -19.10 -8.67
CA GLY A 1 -15.25 -18.54 -7.31
C GLY A 1 -14.20 -17.46 -7.14
N TYR A 2 -12.92 -17.81 -7.30
CA TYR A 2 -11.78 -16.89 -7.23
C TYR A 2 -11.46 -16.19 -8.57
N THR A 3 -11.65 -16.89 -9.69
CA THR A 3 -11.31 -16.41 -11.05
C THR A 3 -12.24 -15.30 -11.56
N ARG A 4 -13.49 -15.25 -11.07
CA ARG A 4 -14.47 -14.22 -11.48
C ARG A 4 -14.15 -12.88 -10.80
N LEU A 5 -13.83 -12.92 -9.51
CA LEU A 5 -13.41 -11.74 -8.74
C LEU A 5 -12.07 -11.14 -9.19
N GLN A 6 -11.13 -11.95 -9.71
CA GLN A 6 -9.90 -11.44 -10.34
C GLN A 6 -10.18 -10.73 -11.67
N SER A 7 -11.16 -11.22 -12.44
CA SER A 7 -11.68 -10.53 -13.63
C SER A 7 -12.36 -9.23 -13.23
N ASP A 8 -13.22 -9.26 -12.21
CA ASP A 8 -13.98 -8.10 -11.74
C ASP A 8 -13.05 -7.02 -11.16
N LEU A 9 -11.97 -7.39 -10.44
CA LEU A 9 -10.98 -6.44 -9.93
C LEU A 9 -10.11 -5.83 -11.04
N ALA A 10 -9.77 -6.62 -12.05
CA ALA A 10 -9.06 -6.14 -13.24
C ALA A 10 -9.94 -5.24 -14.13
N GLU A 11 -11.24 -5.49 -14.18
CA GLU A 11 -12.24 -4.67 -14.85
C GLU A 11 -12.55 -3.40 -14.03
N PHE A 12 -12.54 -3.48 -12.69
CA PHE A 12 -12.69 -2.35 -11.77
C PHE A 12 -11.48 -1.40 -11.80
N LEU A 13 -10.26 -1.93 -11.88
CA LEU A 13 -9.03 -1.16 -12.08
C LEU A 13 -8.87 -0.60 -13.51
N GLN A 14 -9.72 -1.00 -14.45
CA GLN A 14 -9.75 -0.48 -15.82
C GLN A 14 -10.62 0.77 -16.00
N LEU A 15 -11.39 1.19 -14.98
CA LEU A 15 -12.17 2.42 -15.04
C LEU A 15 -11.29 3.64 -14.70
N ASP A 16 -11.11 4.49 -15.72
CA ASP A 16 -10.54 5.85 -15.75
C ASP A 16 -9.04 6.08 -16.04
N ALA A 17 -8.25 5.07 -16.41
CA ALA A 17 -6.87 5.29 -16.92
C ALA A 17 -6.71 5.16 -18.45
N LEU A 18 -7.79 5.02 -19.21
CA LEU A 18 -7.75 5.01 -20.68
C LEU A 18 -7.80 6.44 -21.26
N SER A 19 -6.66 7.11 -21.23
CA SER A 19 -6.35 8.11 -22.28
C SER A 19 -4.88 8.12 -22.71
N ASN A 20 -4.12 7.06 -22.43
CA ASN A 20 -2.86 6.86 -23.17
C ASN A 20 -2.51 5.39 -23.29
N ALA A 21 -3.13 4.75 -24.28
CA ALA A 21 -2.80 3.41 -24.72
C ALA A 21 -1.35 3.42 -25.23
N ASN A 22 -0.43 2.92 -24.39
CA ASN A 22 0.83 2.25 -24.76
C ASN A 22 1.63 1.76 -23.53
N HIS A 23 1.29 2.18 -22.30
CA HIS A 23 1.96 1.74 -21.06
C HIS A 23 1.10 0.92 -20.09
N SER A 24 -0.22 0.79 -20.33
CA SER A 24 -1.17 0.20 -19.37
C SER A 24 -1.21 -1.34 -19.31
N LYS A 25 -0.38 -2.05 -20.10
CA LYS A 25 -0.38 -3.53 -20.12
C LYS A 25 0.38 -4.16 -18.95
N SER A 26 1.21 -3.40 -18.23
CA SER A 26 2.15 -4.01 -17.28
C SER A 26 1.52 -4.27 -15.91
N VAL A 27 0.80 -3.31 -15.31
CA VAL A 27 0.15 -3.47 -13.99
C VAL A 27 -0.97 -4.53 -14.03
N VAL A 28 -1.84 -4.48 -15.04
CA VAL A 28 -2.95 -5.44 -15.18
C VAL A 28 -2.43 -6.86 -15.46
N GLY A 29 -1.33 -6.99 -16.21
CA GLY A 29 -0.70 -8.27 -16.50
C GLY A 29 -0.17 -9.03 -15.27
N ALA A 30 0.20 -8.32 -14.20
CA ALA A 30 0.59 -8.94 -12.92
C ALA A 30 -0.61 -9.47 -12.12
N PHE A 31 -1.81 -8.93 -12.34
CA PHE A 31 -3.04 -9.32 -11.62
C PHE A 31 -3.90 -10.34 -12.39
N THR A 32 -3.83 -10.37 -13.72
CA THR A 32 -4.66 -11.24 -14.56
C THR A 32 -3.87 -12.36 -15.23
N CYS A 33 -3.39 -13.32 -14.46
CA CYS A 33 -2.92 -14.57 -15.06
C CYS A 33 -4.09 -15.54 -15.23
N HIS A 34 -4.92 -15.44 -16.28
CA HIS A 34 -5.73 -16.57 -16.80
C HIS A 34 -5.88 -16.53 -18.34
N ARG A 35 -5.38 -17.62 -18.94
CA ARG A 35 -5.55 -18.24 -20.28
C ARG A 35 -6.37 -17.47 -21.34
N HIS A 36 -5.67 -16.88 -22.31
CA HIS A 36 -6.16 -16.74 -23.68
C HIS A 36 -5.30 -17.63 -24.58
N GLU A 37 -5.79 -18.83 -24.89
CA GLU A 37 -5.22 -19.68 -25.94
C GLU A 37 -5.65 -19.10 -27.28
N GLY A 38 -4.82 -18.25 -27.87
CA GLY A 38 -5.11 -17.66 -29.15
C GLY A 38 -4.07 -16.64 -29.61
N GLN A 39 -3.14 -17.13 -30.43
CA GLN A 39 -2.35 -16.42 -31.44
C GLN A 39 -1.05 -15.69 -31.03
N SER A 40 -0.04 -15.98 -31.87
CA SER A 40 1.25 -15.32 -32.09
C SER A 40 2.44 -15.77 -31.22
N GLY A 41 3.44 -16.37 -31.87
CA GLY A 41 4.63 -16.99 -31.26
C GLY A 41 5.54 -16.04 -30.48
N ASP A 42 5.44 -14.73 -30.68
CA ASP A 42 6.17 -13.73 -29.87
C ASP A 42 5.59 -13.58 -28.46
N ILE A 43 4.27 -13.77 -28.32
CA ILE A 43 3.61 -13.65 -27.02
C ILE A 43 3.96 -14.87 -26.15
N GLN A 44 4.19 -16.04 -26.76
CA GLN A 44 4.55 -17.26 -26.05
C GLN A 44 5.95 -17.18 -25.40
N GLN A 45 6.91 -16.48 -26.01
CA GLN A 45 8.22 -16.22 -25.39
C GLN A 45 8.12 -15.17 -24.27
N HIS A 46 7.28 -14.14 -24.45
CA HIS A 46 7.00 -13.15 -23.40
C HIS A 46 6.33 -13.82 -22.18
N TRP A 47 5.34 -14.68 -22.39
CA TRP A 47 4.65 -15.42 -21.33
C TRP A 47 5.53 -16.48 -20.66
N GLN A 48 6.53 -17.04 -21.35
CA GLN A 48 7.52 -17.92 -20.71
C GLN A 48 8.43 -17.15 -19.74
N LYS A 49 8.79 -15.89 -20.05
CA LYS A 49 9.49 -15.00 -19.10
C LYS A 49 8.59 -14.61 -17.94
N VAL A 50 7.35 -14.18 -18.19
CA VAL A 50 6.40 -13.78 -17.13
C VAL A 50 6.06 -14.94 -16.19
N LYS A 51 6.02 -16.19 -16.67
CA LYS A 51 5.86 -17.37 -15.80
C LYS A 51 7.07 -17.68 -14.92
N GLN A 52 8.25 -17.17 -15.25
CA GLN A 52 9.49 -17.37 -14.48
C GLN A 52 9.77 -16.22 -13.51
N THR A 53 9.14 -15.06 -13.70
CA THR A 53 9.26 -13.92 -12.78
C THR A 53 8.27 -14.07 -11.64
N ASP A 54 8.75 -13.86 -10.42
CA ASP A 54 7.92 -13.83 -9.22
C ASP A 54 6.84 -12.73 -9.32
N PRO A 55 5.54 -13.05 -9.14
CA PRO A 55 4.45 -12.08 -9.25
C PRO A 55 4.62 -10.85 -8.37
N GLU A 56 5.24 -11.00 -7.20
CA GLU A 56 5.57 -9.92 -6.28
C GLU A 56 6.64 -8.98 -6.85
N GLN A 57 7.67 -9.53 -7.48
CA GLN A 57 8.70 -8.74 -8.16
C GLN A 57 8.13 -7.97 -9.36
N GLN A 58 7.26 -8.60 -10.14
CA GLN A 58 6.62 -7.94 -11.29
C GLN A 58 5.71 -6.80 -10.85
N PHE A 59 4.96 -6.97 -9.76
CA PHE A 59 4.12 -5.92 -9.20
C PHE A 59 4.96 -4.69 -8.79
N LYS A 60 6.09 -4.91 -8.10
CA LYS A 60 7.02 -3.83 -7.73
C LYS A 60 7.51 -3.06 -8.96
N GLU A 61 7.99 -3.75 -9.99
CA GLU A 61 8.48 -3.13 -11.23
C GLU A 61 7.42 -2.28 -11.94
N ASN A 62 6.17 -2.77 -11.98
CA ASN A 62 5.06 -2.05 -12.59
C ASN A 62 4.63 -0.81 -11.79
N LEU A 63 4.69 -0.89 -10.46
CA LEU A 63 4.46 0.27 -9.60
C LEU A 63 5.57 1.31 -9.77
N HIS A 64 6.83 0.90 -9.88
CA HIS A 64 7.96 1.81 -10.12
C HIS A 64 7.87 2.57 -11.46
N ALA A 65 7.21 1.99 -12.47
CA ALA A 65 6.97 2.65 -13.75
C ALA A 65 5.81 3.68 -13.72
N THR A 66 5.03 3.72 -12.64
CA THR A 66 3.87 4.60 -12.47
C THR A 66 4.28 5.92 -11.83
N SER A 67 3.67 7.04 -12.23
CA SER A 67 3.92 8.35 -11.59
C SER A 67 3.56 8.31 -10.11
N HIS A 68 4.33 9.02 -9.29
CA HIS A 68 4.18 9.07 -7.82
C HIS A 68 2.75 9.35 -7.34
N GLU A 69 2.05 10.30 -7.96
CA GLU A 69 0.68 10.66 -7.58
C GLU A 69 -0.35 9.56 -7.90
N LYS A 70 -0.17 8.86 -9.03
CA LYS A 70 -1.02 7.70 -9.37
C LYS A 70 -0.75 6.52 -8.44
N PHE A 71 0.50 6.33 -8.04
CA PHE A 71 0.87 5.33 -7.04
C PHE A 71 0.16 5.62 -5.71
N LYS A 72 0.30 6.83 -5.16
CA LYS A 72 -0.39 7.26 -3.93
C LYS A 72 -1.91 7.02 -3.99
N GLY A 73 -2.54 7.46 -5.09
CA GLY A 73 -3.97 7.25 -5.31
C GLY A 73 -4.37 5.77 -5.32
N LEU A 74 -3.57 4.91 -5.95
CA LEU A 74 -3.79 3.46 -5.95
C LEU A 74 -3.66 2.87 -4.53
N VAL A 75 -2.64 3.24 -3.75
CA VAL A 75 -2.49 2.71 -2.38
C VAL A 75 -3.69 3.06 -1.51
N VAL A 76 -4.11 4.34 -1.56
CA VAL A 76 -5.28 4.82 -0.82
C VAL A 76 -6.55 4.09 -1.26
N PHE A 77 -6.72 3.89 -2.56
CA PHE A 77 -7.86 3.15 -3.11
C PHE A 77 -7.89 1.68 -2.64
N LEU A 78 -6.76 0.96 -2.72
CA LEU A 78 -6.67 -0.44 -2.29
C LEU A 78 -7.03 -0.59 -0.81
N CYS A 79 -6.51 0.30 0.03
CA CYS A 79 -6.82 0.35 1.46
C CYS A 79 -8.32 0.56 1.71
N HIS A 80 -8.95 1.53 1.02
CA HIS A 80 -10.38 1.78 1.15
C HIS A 80 -11.23 0.61 0.66
N VAL A 81 -10.89 -0.02 -0.46
CA VAL A 81 -11.59 -1.22 -0.97
C VAL A 81 -11.52 -2.33 0.08
N TYR A 82 -10.35 -2.57 0.67
CA TYR A 82 -10.15 -3.63 1.65
C TYR A 82 -10.98 -3.46 2.93
N ILE A 83 -11.13 -2.24 3.45
CA ILE A 83 -11.92 -2.00 4.67
C ILE A 83 -13.43 -1.80 4.41
N THR A 84 -13.79 -1.33 3.22
CA THR A 84 -15.18 -0.95 2.91
C THR A 84 -15.94 -2.10 2.26
N MET A 85 -15.30 -2.85 1.37
CA MET A 85 -15.93 -3.93 0.66
C MET A 85 -15.76 -5.23 1.45
N THR A 86 -16.87 -5.88 1.76
CA THR A 86 -16.87 -7.19 2.40
C THR A 86 -17.59 -8.22 1.53
N THR A 87 -17.28 -9.49 1.74
CA THR A 87 -18.09 -10.58 1.19
C THR A 87 -19.50 -10.54 1.80
N VAL A 88 -20.42 -11.32 1.24
CA VAL A 88 -21.76 -11.52 1.81
C VAL A 88 -21.74 -12.09 3.24
N LYS A 89 -20.61 -12.65 3.68
CA LYS A 89 -20.40 -13.16 5.04
C LYS A 89 -19.76 -12.12 5.98
N GLY A 90 -19.49 -10.90 5.50
CA GLY A 90 -18.82 -9.85 6.26
C GLY A 90 -17.29 -10.00 6.33
N GLU A 91 -16.69 -10.85 5.50
CA GLU A 91 -15.24 -11.06 5.49
C GLU A 91 -14.55 -10.05 4.57
N THR A 92 -13.32 -9.65 4.92
CA THR A 92 -12.48 -8.78 4.07
C THR A 92 -11.97 -9.51 2.84
N PHE A 93 -11.63 -8.76 1.78
CA PHE A 93 -10.96 -9.32 0.60
C PHE A 93 -9.48 -9.57 0.87
N ARG A 94 -9.18 -10.69 1.55
CA ARG A 94 -7.81 -11.08 1.96
C ARG A 94 -6.78 -11.11 0.82
N VAL A 95 -7.23 -11.26 -0.41
CA VAL A 95 -6.38 -11.19 -1.61
C VAL A 95 -5.67 -9.83 -1.77
N LEU A 96 -6.20 -8.76 -1.17
CA LEU A 96 -5.62 -7.42 -1.21
C LEU A 96 -4.55 -7.19 -0.14
N VAL A 97 -4.44 -8.05 0.86
CA VAL A 97 -3.55 -7.84 2.00
C VAL A 97 -2.09 -7.76 1.56
N ASN A 98 -1.64 -8.68 0.70
CA ASN A 98 -0.25 -8.68 0.20
C ASN A 98 0.07 -7.43 -0.64
N PRO A 99 -0.75 -7.06 -1.66
CA PRO A 99 -0.56 -5.80 -2.38
C PRO A 99 -0.53 -4.58 -1.46
N ILE A 100 -1.39 -4.53 -0.43
CA ILE A 100 -1.41 -3.42 0.52
C ILE A 100 -0.10 -3.35 1.30
N PHE A 101 0.37 -4.46 1.89
CA PHE A 101 1.66 -4.47 2.61
C PHE A 101 2.82 -4.06 1.71
N GLN A 102 2.88 -4.53 0.46
CA GLN A 102 3.91 -4.12 -0.49
C GLN A 102 3.89 -2.61 -0.76
N CYS A 103 2.70 -2.03 -0.95
CA CYS A 103 2.55 -0.58 -1.12
C CYS A 103 2.95 0.21 0.13
N LEU A 104 2.59 -0.26 1.33
CA LEU A 104 2.98 0.37 2.60
C LEU A 104 4.50 0.35 2.80
N GLU A 105 5.16 -0.74 2.44
CA GLU A 105 6.62 -0.84 2.46
C GLU A 105 7.27 0.11 1.46
N MET A 106 6.73 0.22 0.25
CA MET A 106 7.24 1.18 -0.75
C MET A 106 7.09 2.64 -0.30
N LEU A 107 5.98 3.01 0.37
CA LEU A 107 5.83 4.31 1.01
C LEU A 107 6.87 4.52 2.12
N LEU A 108 7.14 3.49 2.92
CA LEU A 108 8.15 3.55 3.98
C LEU A 108 9.57 3.72 3.42
N GLU A 109 9.87 3.09 2.28
CA GLU A 109 11.17 3.14 1.62
C GLU A 109 11.48 4.53 1.05
N SER A 110 10.50 5.22 0.44
CA SER A 110 10.71 6.52 -0.21
C SER A 110 11.26 7.60 0.74
N ALA A 111 10.95 7.49 2.03
CA ALA A 111 11.40 8.39 3.10
C ALA A 111 10.99 9.86 2.94
N THR A 112 10.04 10.18 2.06
CA THR A 112 9.56 11.56 1.90
C THR A 112 8.53 11.89 2.99
N SER A 113 8.43 13.15 3.38
CA SER A 113 7.43 13.60 4.36
C SER A 113 6.01 13.25 3.92
N ASP A 114 5.70 13.52 2.65
CA ASP A 114 4.36 13.39 2.08
C ASP A 114 3.92 11.93 2.03
N ASP A 115 4.83 11.03 1.65
CA ASP A 115 4.52 9.59 1.59
C ASP A 115 4.32 9.00 2.98
N LEU A 116 5.08 9.47 3.97
CA LEU A 116 4.96 8.99 5.34
C LEU A 116 3.78 9.59 6.09
N GLU A 117 3.32 10.77 5.70
CA GLU A 117 2.01 11.28 6.11
C GLU A 117 0.89 10.38 5.58
N ILE A 118 0.94 10.01 4.31
CA ILE A 118 -0.01 9.06 3.70
C ILE A 118 0.05 7.71 4.42
N LEU A 119 1.26 7.18 4.66
CA LEU A 119 1.45 5.92 5.38
C LEU A 119 0.80 5.97 6.78
N ASN A 120 1.04 7.05 7.53
CA ASN A 120 0.46 7.27 8.85
C ASN A 120 -1.07 7.25 8.77
N ASN A 121 -1.67 8.09 7.91
CA ASN A 121 -3.12 8.18 7.74
C ASN A 121 -3.75 6.84 7.34
N LEU A 122 -3.11 6.09 6.43
CA LEU A 122 -3.58 4.78 6.01
C LEU A 122 -3.53 3.77 7.15
N LEU A 123 -2.43 3.67 7.87
CA LEU A 123 -2.31 2.73 8.99
C LEU A 123 -3.29 3.06 10.13
N GLN A 124 -3.59 4.32 10.39
CA GLN A 124 -4.65 4.69 11.36
C GLN A 124 -6.03 4.19 10.91
N SER A 125 -6.30 4.18 9.60
CA SER A 125 -7.57 3.74 9.02
C SER A 125 -7.69 2.21 8.91
N VAL A 126 -6.68 1.55 8.34
CA VAL A 126 -6.74 0.12 7.98
C VAL A 126 -5.91 -0.79 8.89
N GLY A 127 -5.03 -0.22 9.71
CA GLY A 127 -4.01 -0.97 10.44
C GLY A 127 -4.58 -2.02 11.38
N LYS A 128 -5.65 -1.70 12.11
CA LYS A 128 -6.31 -2.68 12.99
C LYS A 128 -6.78 -3.93 12.25
N GLN A 129 -7.35 -3.75 11.06
CA GLN A 129 -7.88 -4.85 10.26
C GLN A 129 -6.73 -5.68 9.67
N LEU A 130 -5.68 -5.02 9.16
CA LEU A 130 -4.48 -5.69 8.67
C LEU A 130 -3.75 -6.48 9.77
N ASP A 131 -3.62 -5.90 10.98
CA ASP A 131 -3.01 -6.56 12.14
C ASP A 131 -3.82 -7.78 12.59
N THR A 132 -5.15 -7.70 12.47
CA THR A 132 -6.04 -8.85 12.75
C THR A 132 -5.91 -9.95 11.70
N ASP A 133 -5.81 -9.59 10.42
CA ASP A 133 -5.78 -10.56 9.32
C ASP A 133 -4.38 -11.19 9.13
N GLU A 134 -3.30 -10.42 9.31
CA GLU A 134 -1.90 -10.85 9.10
C GLU A 134 -0.95 -10.21 10.14
N PRO A 135 -0.98 -10.67 11.41
CA PRO A 135 -0.21 -10.07 12.51
C PRO A 135 1.31 -10.15 12.31
N ASP A 136 1.82 -11.24 11.73
CA ASP A 136 3.26 -11.39 11.49
C ASP A 136 3.78 -10.35 10.50
N LYS A 137 3.02 -10.06 9.42
CA LYS A 137 3.36 -9.02 8.44
C LYS A 137 3.28 -7.62 9.03
N MET A 138 2.29 -7.40 9.90
CA MET A 138 2.20 -6.14 10.62
C MET A 138 3.42 -5.94 11.53
N GLN A 139 3.81 -6.97 12.27
CA GLN A 139 5.00 -6.91 13.11
C GLN A 139 6.28 -6.62 12.30
N ASP A 140 6.43 -7.26 11.13
CA ASP A 140 7.55 -7.00 10.24
C ASP A 140 7.57 -5.56 9.71
N LEU A 141 6.41 -5.02 9.30
CA LEU A 141 6.29 -3.63 8.89
C LEU A 141 6.69 -2.68 10.03
N PHE A 142 6.21 -2.92 11.25
CA PHE A 142 6.56 -2.09 12.41
C PHE A 142 8.03 -2.22 12.82
N ASN A 143 8.66 -3.37 12.61
CA ASN A 143 10.10 -3.51 12.76
C ASN A 143 10.86 -2.65 11.74
N LYS A 144 10.40 -2.61 10.47
CA LYS A 144 10.96 -1.71 9.45
C LYS A 144 10.76 -0.23 9.82
N ILE A 145 9.61 0.15 10.37
CA ILE A 145 9.36 1.52 10.87
C ILE A 145 10.35 1.88 11.98
N ARG A 146 10.53 1.01 12.98
CA ARG A 146 11.51 1.22 14.08
C ARG A 146 12.92 1.38 13.54
N LEU A 147 13.32 0.53 12.60
CA LEU A 147 14.64 0.64 11.95
C LEU A 147 14.81 1.97 11.21
N LYS A 148 13.78 2.44 10.50
CA LYS A 148 13.80 3.73 9.80
C LYS A 148 14.03 4.90 10.77
N ILE A 149 13.38 4.88 11.94
CA ILE A 149 13.59 5.88 12.99
C ILE A 149 15.04 5.84 13.49
N ILE A 150 15.56 4.64 13.80
CA ILE A 150 16.92 4.44 14.33
C ILE A 150 18.00 4.89 13.33
N GLN A 151 17.80 4.60 12.04
CA GLN A 151 18.72 5.01 10.96
C GLN A 151 18.81 6.53 10.79
N GLY A 152 17.84 7.27 11.35
CA GLY A 152 17.74 8.71 11.23
C GLY A 152 16.87 9.14 10.06
N SER A 153 16.03 10.13 10.31
CA SER A 153 15.12 10.75 9.34
C SER A 153 14.86 12.20 9.75
N SER A 154 14.12 12.98 8.96
CA SER A 154 13.75 14.35 9.36
C SER A 154 12.86 14.36 10.61
N PRO A 155 12.81 15.48 11.37
CA PRO A 155 11.88 15.62 12.50
C PRO A 155 10.43 15.29 12.13
N GLN A 156 9.96 15.77 10.97
CA GLN A 156 8.61 15.52 10.48
C GLN A 156 8.34 14.02 10.29
N VAL A 157 9.26 13.33 9.61
CA VAL A 157 9.16 11.87 9.42
C VAL A 157 9.14 11.14 10.76
N ARG A 158 10.02 11.51 11.69
CA ARG A 158 10.03 10.89 13.03
C ARG A 158 8.70 11.11 13.76
N CYS A 159 8.10 12.30 13.64
CA CYS A 159 6.81 12.63 14.23
C CYS A 159 5.72 11.65 13.76
N TYR A 160 5.56 11.46 12.45
CA TYR A 160 4.58 10.53 11.88
C TYR A 160 4.85 9.07 12.28
N LEU A 161 6.11 8.63 12.20
CA LEU A 161 6.45 7.23 12.51
C LEU A 161 6.33 6.89 14.00
N LEU A 162 6.58 7.85 14.89
CA LEU A 162 6.38 7.66 16.33
C LEU A 162 4.90 7.63 16.69
N GLU A 163 4.09 8.52 16.10
CA GLU A 163 2.65 8.54 16.32
C GLU A 163 2.02 7.17 16.00
N ILE A 164 2.34 6.62 14.82
CA ILE A 164 1.76 5.33 14.43
C ILE A 164 2.24 4.15 15.29
N ILE A 165 3.49 4.21 15.80
CA ILE A 165 4.00 3.24 16.81
C ILE A 165 3.16 3.32 18.07
N GLU A 166 2.85 4.53 18.56
CA GLU A 166 2.09 4.70 19.78
C GLU A 166 0.63 4.25 19.61
N ILE A 167 0.02 4.52 18.45
CA ILE A 167 -1.31 4.01 18.09
C ILE A 167 -1.34 2.47 18.10
N GLN A 168 -0.34 1.82 17.51
CA GLN A 168 -0.25 0.37 17.50
C GLN A 168 -0.02 -0.20 18.91
N ALA A 169 0.85 0.41 19.71
CA ALA A 169 1.05 0.05 21.11
C ALA A 169 -0.22 0.26 21.95
N HIS A 170 -1.07 1.21 21.55
CA HIS A 170 -2.40 1.43 22.12
C HIS A 170 -3.49 0.52 21.52
N ASN A 171 -3.10 -0.56 20.84
CA ASN A 171 -3.99 -1.55 20.20
C ASN A 171 -4.96 -0.92 19.19
N TRP A 172 -4.47 0.03 18.39
CA TRP A 172 -5.24 0.73 17.36
C TRP A 172 -6.49 1.45 17.89
N LYS A 173 -6.49 1.79 19.18
CA LYS A 173 -7.52 2.64 19.78
C LYS A 173 -7.10 4.10 19.67
N MET A 174 -8.07 4.99 19.77
CA MET A 174 -7.79 6.43 19.85
C MET A 174 -6.83 6.69 21.00
N LEU A 175 -5.79 7.47 20.73
CA LEU A 175 -4.86 7.91 21.76
C LEU A 175 -5.56 8.89 22.73
N PRO A 176 -5.09 8.98 23.98
CA PRO A 176 -5.45 10.05 24.89
C PRO A 176 -5.25 11.44 24.26
N SER A 177 -6.13 12.38 24.59
CA SER A 177 -6.17 13.70 23.94
C SER A 177 -4.90 14.54 24.13
N ASP A 178 -4.21 14.37 25.25
CA ASP A 178 -2.92 14.98 25.54
C ASP A 178 -1.81 14.46 24.62
N ILE A 179 -1.83 13.16 24.31
CA ILE A 179 -0.88 12.51 23.38
C ILE A 179 -1.19 12.91 21.94
N THR A 180 -2.46 12.87 21.52
CA THR A 180 -2.86 13.37 20.19
C THR A 180 -2.45 14.84 20.02
N ARG A 181 -2.68 15.66 21.05
CA ARG A 181 -2.28 17.07 21.03
C ARG A 181 -0.77 17.24 20.90
N PHE A 182 0.03 16.45 21.61
CA PHE A 182 1.48 16.47 21.48
C PHE A 182 1.92 16.29 20.01
N TYR A 183 1.39 15.30 19.31
CA TYR A 183 1.73 15.06 17.91
C TYR A 183 1.22 16.16 16.97
N CYS A 184 0.00 16.66 17.18
CA CYS A 184 -0.55 17.77 16.40
C CYS A 184 0.27 19.07 16.57
N ASP A 185 0.55 19.46 17.82
CA ASP A 185 1.32 20.66 18.14
C ASP A 185 2.77 20.52 17.59
N THR A 186 3.40 19.37 17.79
CA THR A 186 4.75 19.08 17.25
C THR A 186 4.80 19.15 15.73
N ALA A 187 3.82 18.55 15.03
CA ALA A 187 3.76 18.60 13.58
C ALA A 187 3.58 20.04 13.07
N ALA A 188 2.73 20.83 13.72
CA ALA A 188 2.54 22.24 13.40
C ALA A 188 3.83 23.05 13.60
N ASP A 189 4.53 22.84 14.71
CA ASP A 189 5.78 23.53 15.01
C ASP A 189 6.89 23.16 14.01
N ILE A 190 6.96 21.90 13.58
CA ILE A 190 7.90 21.44 12.54
C ILE A 190 7.60 22.13 11.20
N LEU A 191 6.33 22.18 10.78
CA LEU A 191 5.91 22.84 9.54
C LEU A 191 6.17 24.36 9.59
N ALA A 192 6.09 24.95 10.77
CA ALA A 192 6.43 26.35 11.01
C ALA A 192 7.95 26.61 11.13
N GLY A 193 8.79 25.57 11.11
CA GLY A 193 10.24 25.69 11.28
C GLY A 193 10.70 26.05 12.69
N MET A 194 9.86 25.80 13.70
CA MET A 194 10.12 26.15 15.10
C MET A 194 10.83 25.04 15.89
N VAL A 195 10.92 23.82 15.33
CA VAL A 195 11.63 22.68 15.92
C VAL A 195 12.94 22.44 15.16
N VAL A 196 14.08 22.52 15.87
CA VAL A 196 15.45 22.24 15.36
C VAL A 196 15.92 20.88 15.85
#